data_AF-A0A7C5NHN9-F1
#
_entry.id   AF-A0A7C5NHN9-F1
#
_cell.length_a   1.000
_cell.length_b   1.000
_cell.length_c   1.000
_cell.angle_alpha   90.00
_cell.angle_beta   90.00
_cell.angle_gamma   90.00
#
_symmetry.space_group_name_H-M   'P 1'
#
loop_
_entity.id
_entity.type
_entity.pdbx_description
1 polymer ?
#
loop_
_entity_poly.entity_id
_entity_poly.type
_entity_poly.pdbx_seq_one_letter_code
_entity_poly.pdbx_strand_id
1 'polypeptide(L)'
;MVPRGVLPRLRYGAVAIALALALWVIEGESAARVRARVSPFRYLGHDARRGWRSLSRWARGSPWSVTTTGAPRERAARVVQHLAGRALGSGPLTALACAGALLP
;
A
#
# COMPACT_ATOMS: atom_id res chain seq x y z
N MET A 1 -19.61 10.15 11.46
CA MET A 1 -19.29 9.52 10.16
C MET A 1 -17.79 9.65 9.92
N VAL A 2 -17.05 8.54 9.89
CA VAL A 2 -15.66 8.53 9.38
C VAL A 2 -15.75 8.32 7.86
N PRO A 3 -15.08 9.12 7.02
CA PRO A 3 -15.13 8.94 5.57
C PRO A 3 -14.70 7.51 5.19
N ARG A 4 -15.58 6.80 4.47
CA ARG A 4 -15.31 5.47 3.91
C ARG A 4 -14.12 5.58 2.95
N GLY A 5 -12.94 5.20 3.44
CA GLY A 5 -11.67 5.32 2.71
C GLY A 5 -10.50 5.76 3.60
N VAL A 6 -10.78 6.35 4.77
CA VAL A 6 -9.75 6.70 5.76
C VAL A 6 -9.72 5.62 6.84
N LEU A 7 -8.65 4.81 6.84
CA LEU A 7 -8.40 3.90 7.94
C LEU A 7 -8.18 4.71 9.23
N PRO A 8 -8.95 4.48 10.30
CA PRO A 8 -8.75 5.19 11.55
C PRO A 8 -7.31 4.96 12.02
N ARG A 9 -6.60 6.05 12.34
CA ARG A 9 -5.21 6.10 12.85
C ARG A 9 -4.08 5.96 11.81
N LEU A 10 -4.35 6.00 10.50
CA LEU A 10 -3.32 6.10 9.47
C LEU A 10 -3.44 7.45 8.73
N ARG A 11 -2.32 8.17 8.56
CA ARG A 11 -2.24 9.44 7.78
C ARG A 11 -2.55 9.25 6.27
N TYR A 12 -2.93 8.03 5.85
CA TYR A 12 -3.15 7.58 4.49
C TYR A 12 -4.37 6.67 4.45
N GLY A 13 -5.23 6.85 3.45
CA GLY A 13 -6.38 5.99 3.22
C GLY A 13 -6.00 4.59 2.72
N ALA A 14 -6.94 3.65 2.77
CA ALA A 14 -6.78 2.25 2.35
C ALA A 14 -6.23 2.14 0.91
N VAL A 15 -6.78 2.91 -0.02
CA VAL A 15 -6.35 2.98 -1.42
C VAL A 15 -4.93 3.49 -1.56
N ALA A 16 -4.55 4.53 -0.81
CA ALA A 16 -3.21 5.09 -0.87
C ALA A 16 -2.15 4.08 -0.40
N ILE A 17 -2.48 3.28 0.62
CA ILE A 17 -1.59 2.21 1.09
C ILE A 17 -1.48 1.09 0.04
N ALA A 18 -2.62 0.67 -0.53
CA ALA A 18 -2.64 -0.36 -1.58
C ALA A 18 -1.82 0.06 -2.81
N LEU A 19 -2.02 1.30 -3.29
CA LEU A 19 -1.27 1.88 -4.39
C LEU A 19 0.23 1.95 -4.09
N ALA A 20 0.60 2.36 -2.87
CA ALA A 20 2.00 2.44 -2.46
C ALA A 20 2.70 1.07 -2.47
N LEU A 21 2.03 0.03 -1.98
CA LEU A 21 2.55 -1.33 -2.00
C LEU A 21 2.63 -1.89 -3.42
N ALA A 22 1.62 -1.61 -4.26
CA ALA A 22 1.59 -2.01 -5.66
C ALA A 22 2.75 -1.40 -6.46
N LEU A 23 2.95 -0.07 -6.38
CA LEU A 23 4.08 0.60 -7.05
C LEU A 23 5.44 0.08 -6.56
N TRP A 24 5.55 -0.24 -5.27
CA TRP A 24 6.81 -0.71 -4.70
C TRP A 24 7.21 -2.12 -5.15
N VAL A 25 6.24 -2.98 -5.44
CA VAL A 25 6.46 -4.41 -5.72
C VAL A 25 6.24 -4.77 -7.18
N ILE A 26 5.13 -4.30 -7.79
CA ILE A 26 4.79 -4.61 -9.18
C ILE A 26 5.69 -3.80 -10.11
N GLU A 27 5.78 -2.49 -9.88
CA GLU A 27 6.60 -1.60 -10.72
C GLU A 27 8.05 -1.48 -10.24
N GLY A 28 8.40 -2.19 -9.16
CA GLY A 28 9.76 -2.23 -8.63
C GLY A 28 10.29 -0.88 -8.14
N GLU A 29 9.42 0.12 -7.98
CA GLU A 29 9.85 1.49 -7.70
C GLU A 29 10.64 1.59 -6.39
N SER A 30 11.56 2.55 -6.34
CA SER A 30 12.24 2.88 -5.08
C SER A 30 11.26 3.52 -4.10
N ALA A 31 11.45 3.30 -2.80
CA ALA A 31 10.59 3.89 -1.77
C ALA A 31 10.47 5.42 -1.87
N ALA A 32 11.50 6.10 -2.40
CA ALA A 32 11.49 7.53 -2.67
C ALA A 32 10.52 7.90 -3.80
N ARG A 33 10.49 7.14 -4.90
CA ARG A 33 9.58 7.38 -6.03
C ARG A 33 8.13 7.07 -5.67
N VAL A 34 7.87 5.96 -4.97
CA VAL A 34 6.54 5.62 -4.45
C VAL A 34 6.02 6.73 -3.55
N ARG A 35 6.88 7.24 -2.65
CA ARG A 35 6.51 8.35 -1.77
C ARG A 35 6.16 9.61 -2.56
N ALA A 36 6.95 9.97 -3.58
CA ALA A 36 6.67 11.14 -4.41
C ALA A 36 5.32 11.04 -5.14
N ARG A 37 4.90 9.83 -5.53
CA ARG A 37 3.61 9.57 -6.20
C ARG A 37 2.42 9.52 -5.25
N VAL A 38 2.60 9.01 -4.03
CA VAL A 38 1.49 8.74 -3.10
C VAL A 38 1.35 9.77 -1.97
N SER A 39 2.44 10.43 -1.55
CA SER A 39 2.41 11.39 -0.45
C SER A 39 1.84 12.74 -0.90
N PRO A 40 0.74 13.22 -0.29
CA PRO A 40 0.28 14.59 -0.53
C PRO A 40 1.24 15.63 0.10
N PHE A 41 2.08 15.22 1.05
CA PHE A 41 3.06 16.07 1.71
C PHE A 41 4.39 16.03 0.97
N ARG A 42 4.76 17.15 0.30
CA ARG A 42 6.05 17.31 -0.41
C ARG A 42 7.28 17.34 0.51
N TYR A 43 7.12 17.70 1.78
CA TYR A 43 8.23 17.83 2.73
C TYR A 43 7.92 17.15 4.05
N LEU A 44 8.75 16.15 4.41
CA LEU A 44 8.89 15.57 5.75
C LEU A 44 10.34 15.08 5.87
N GLY A 45 10.91 15.19 7.07
CA GLY A 45 12.35 15.18 7.36
C GLY A 45 13.19 14.07 6.75
N HIS A 46 14.51 14.28 6.76
CA HIS A 46 15.54 13.50 6.08
C HIS A 46 15.42 11.95 6.22
N ASP A 47 14.93 11.44 7.35
CA ASP A 47 14.69 10.00 7.57
C ASP A 47 13.60 9.40 6.68
N ALA A 48 12.64 10.21 6.22
CA ALA A 48 11.62 9.77 5.28
C ALA A 48 12.17 9.51 3.86
N ARG A 49 13.37 10.03 3.53
CA ARG A 49 14.02 9.85 2.22
C ARG A 49 14.81 8.55 2.10
N ARG A 50 15.45 8.08 3.18
CA ARG A 50 16.34 6.90 3.15
C ARG A 50 15.61 5.56 3.11
N GLY A 51 14.33 5.55 3.43
CA GLY A 51 13.49 4.37 3.32
C GLY A 51 12.15 4.71 3.91
N TRP A 52 11.11 4.71 3.09
CA TRP A 52 9.77 4.92 3.59
C TRP A 52 9.36 3.71 4.44
N ARG A 53 9.78 3.70 5.72
CA ARG A 53 9.58 2.60 6.70
C ARG A 53 8.12 2.21 6.85
N SER A 54 7.21 3.07 6.43
CA SER A 54 5.78 2.81 6.37
C SER A 54 5.46 1.65 5.42
N LEU A 55 6.15 1.49 4.29
CA LEU A 55 5.94 0.36 3.35
C LEU A 55 6.18 -0.99 4.04
N SER A 56 7.34 -1.16 4.66
CA SER A 56 7.66 -2.38 5.42
C SER A 56 6.74 -2.58 6.62
N ARG A 57 6.28 -1.49 7.26
CA ARG A 57 5.31 -1.57 8.37
C ARG A 57 3.94 -2.04 7.87
N TRP A 58 3.42 -1.47 6.79
CA TRP A 58 2.14 -1.86 6.21
C TRP A 58 2.16 -3.27 5.64
N ALA A 59 3.30 -3.71 5.08
CA ALA A 59 3.47 -5.09 4.65
C ALA A 59 3.43 -6.10 5.82
N ARG A 60 3.81 -5.69 7.04
CA ARG A 60 3.78 -6.56 8.24
C ARG A 60 2.45 -6.50 8.99
N GLY A 61 1.91 -5.30 9.18
CA GLY A 61 0.66 -5.04 9.90
C GLY A 61 -0.36 -4.49 8.94
N SER A 62 -0.67 -5.27 7.91
CA SER A 62 -1.64 -4.90 6.88
C SER A 62 -3.03 -4.72 7.50
N PRO A 63 -3.77 -3.64 7.17
CA PRO A 63 -5.10 -3.41 7.71
C PRO A 63 -6.14 -4.43 7.26
N TRP A 64 -5.83 -5.24 6.25
CA TRP A 64 -6.70 -6.30 5.71
C TRP A 64 -6.44 -7.68 6.34
N SER A 65 -5.84 -7.72 7.54
CA SER A 65 -5.58 -8.95 8.31
C SER A 65 -4.82 -10.04 7.56
N VAL A 66 -4.04 -9.67 6.54
CA VAL A 66 -3.23 -10.62 5.77
C VAL A 66 -1.93 -10.90 6.54
N THR A 67 -1.86 -12.06 7.19
CA THR A 67 -0.62 -12.53 7.82
C THR A 67 0.31 -13.09 6.76
N THR A 68 1.51 -12.50 6.63
CA THR A 68 2.49 -12.93 5.62
C THR A 68 3.87 -13.06 6.26
N THR A 69 4.61 -14.10 5.85
CA THR A 69 6.01 -14.34 6.27
C THR A 69 6.99 -13.89 5.18
N GLY A 70 8.29 -13.88 5.45
CA GLY A 70 9.31 -13.57 4.43
C GLY A 70 9.79 -12.12 4.39
N ALA A 71 10.47 -11.74 3.32
CA ALA A 71 11.04 -10.40 3.17
C ALA A 71 9.94 -9.32 3.05
N PRO A 72 10.20 -8.05 3.42
CA PRO A 72 9.21 -6.98 3.32
C PRO A 72 8.52 -6.85 1.96
N ARG A 73 9.25 -7.04 0.85
CA ARG A 73 8.68 -6.98 -0.50
C ARG A 73 7.78 -8.18 -0.83
N GLU A 74 8.16 -9.38 -0.42
CA GLU A 74 7.34 -10.59 -0.62
C GLU A 74 6.02 -10.49 0.14
N ARG A 75 6.08 -9.99 1.38
CA ARG A 75 4.89 -9.69 2.18
C ARG A 75 3.98 -8.69 1.48
N ALA A 76 4.55 -7.59 1.00
CA ALA A 76 3.80 -6.59 0.23
C ALA A 76 3.19 -7.18 -1.04
N ALA A 77 3.90 -8.06 -1.77
CA ALA A 77 3.38 -8.76 -2.94
C ALA A 77 2.12 -9.56 -2.61
N ARG A 78 2.15 -10.34 -1.52
CA ARG A 78 1.03 -11.16 -1.07
C ARG A 78 -0.16 -10.31 -0.64
N VAL A 79 0.08 -9.18 0.03
CA VAL A 79 -0.99 -8.22 0.36
C VAL A 79 -1.63 -7.68 -0.92
N VAL A 80 -0.83 -7.26 -1.90
CA VAL A 80 -1.32 -6.72 -3.18
C VAL A 80 -2.11 -7.76 -3.96
N GLN A 81 -1.63 -9.01 -4.03
CA GLN A 81 -2.34 -10.11 -4.68
C GLN A 81 -3.65 -10.45 -3.97
N HIS A 82 -3.64 -10.50 -2.63
CA HIS A 82 -4.85 -10.71 -1.84
C HIS A 82 -5.91 -9.64 -2.13
N LEU A 83 -5.49 -8.37 -2.17
CA LEU A 83 -6.38 -7.26 -2.51
C LEU A 83 -6.91 -7.38 -3.94
N ALA A 84 -6.03 -7.67 -4.90
CA ALA A 84 -6.46 -7.84 -6.29
C ALA A 84 -7.46 -8.98 -6.46
N GLY A 85 -7.27 -10.10 -5.75
CA GLY A 85 -8.21 -11.23 -5.79
C GLY A 85 -9.59 -10.94 -5.20
N ARG A 86 -9.73 -9.85 -4.42
CA ARG A 86 -11.03 -9.38 -3.92
C ARG A 86 -11.77 -8.52 -4.93
N ALA A 87 -11.08 -7.93 -5.91
CA ALA A 87 -11.71 -7.11 -6.92
C ALA A 87 -12.42 -7.99 -7.97
N LEU A 88 -13.64 -7.61 -8.33
CA LEU A 88 -14.36 -8.22 -9.45
C LEU A 88 -13.87 -7.58 -10.76
N GLY A 89 -13.45 -8.41 -11.70
CA GLY A 89 -13.06 -7.98 -13.06
C GLY A 89 -11.62 -8.31 -13.44
N SER A 90 -11.21 -7.83 -14.61
CA SER A 90 -9.86 -7.99 -15.16
C SER A 90 -9.24 -6.61 -15.42
N GLY A 91 -7.92 -6.53 -15.32
CA GLY A 91 -7.19 -5.28 -15.53
C GLY A 91 -5.82 -5.28 -14.87
N PRO A 92 -5.13 -4.12 -14.86
CA PRO A 92 -3.82 -4.00 -14.22
C PRO A 92 -3.89 -4.34 -12.73
N LEU A 93 -2.94 -5.14 -12.26
CA LEU A 93 -2.91 -5.63 -10.88
C LEU A 93 -2.92 -4.49 -9.84
N THR A 94 -2.30 -3.35 -10.16
CA THR A 94 -2.34 -2.13 -9.35
C THR A 94 -3.77 -1.58 -9.17
N ALA A 95 -4.56 -1.55 -10.25
CA ALA A 95 -5.93 -1.05 -10.21
C ALA A 95 -6.84 -2.02 -9.44
N LEU A 96 -6.69 -3.33 -9.67
CA LEU A 96 -7.43 -4.37 -8.95
C LEU A 96 -7.11 -4.33 -7.45
N ALA A 97 -5.84 -4.18 -7.06
CA ALA A 97 -5.45 -4.06 -5.66
C ALA A 97 -6.05 -2.80 -5.00
N CYS A 98 -6.13 -1.68 -5.71
CA CYS A 98 -6.79 -0.47 -5.21
C CYS A 98 -8.31 -0.67 -5.05
N ALA A 99 -8.96 -1.34 -6.00
CA ALA A 99 -10.39 -1.63 -5.93
C ALA A 99 -10.71 -2.58 -4.76
N GLY A 100 -9.96 -3.68 -4.62
CA GLY A 100 -10.17 -4.63 -3.52
C GLY A 100 -9.84 -4.08 -2.13
N ALA A 101 -8.99 -3.05 -2.05
CA ALA A 101 -8.69 -2.34 -0.81
C ALA A 101 -9.88 -1.56 -0.23
N LEU A 102 -10.87 -1.21 -1.07
CA LEU A 102 -12.10 -0.52 -0.67
C LEU A 102 -13.19 -1.47 -0.14
N LEU A 103 -13.02 -2.78 -0.37
CA LEU A 103 -13.98 -3.80 0.06
C LEU A 103 -13.74 -4.17 1.53
N PRO A 104 -14.80 -4.44 2.32
CA PRO A 104 -14.73 -4.73 3.76
C PRO A 104 -14.05 -6.06 4.10
#